data_AF-W0E7V7-F1
#
_entry.id   AF-W0E7V7-F1
#
_cell.length_a   1.000
_cell.length_b   1.000
_cell.length_c   1.000
_cell.angle_alpha   90.00
_cell.angle_beta   90.00
_cell.angle_gamma   90.00
#
_symmetry.space_group_name_H-M   'P 1'
#
loop_
_entity.id
_entity.type
_entity.pdbx_description
1 polymer ?
#
loop_
_entity_poly.entity_id
_entity_poly.type
_entity_poly.pdbx_seq_one_letter_code
_entity_poly.pdbx_strand_id
1 'polypeptide(L)' 'MYLVTWIEGEEVNYRLVRKQELTKLMTAIGQHVIVQKLAS' A
#
# COMPACT_ATOMS: atom_id res chain seq x y z
N MET A 1 9.74 -6.79 -2.33
CA MET A 1 8.28 -6.52 -2.49
C MET A 1 7.87 -5.41 -1.56
N TYR A 2 6.63 -4.91 -1.63
CA TYR A 2 6.10 -3.94 -0.69
C TYR A 2 4.81 -4.47 -0.07
N LEU A 3 4.68 -4.35 1.25
CA LEU A 3 3.39 -4.41 1.93
C LEU A 3 2.88 -2.99 2.05
N VAL A 4 1.70 -2.74 1.49
CA VAL A 4 1.02 -1.45 1.55
C VAL A 4 -0.20 -1.62 2.44
N THR A 5 -0.32 -0.81 3.48
CA THR A 5 -1.45 -0.81 4.41
C THR A 5 -2.06 0.59 4.41
N TRP A 6 -3.38 0.70 4.31
CA TRP A 6 -4.08 1.99 4.32
C TRP A 6 -5.41 1.90 5.04
N ILE A 7 -5.96 3.05 5.41
CA ILE A 7 -7.27 3.14 6.05
C ILE A 7 -8.29 3.64 5.01
N GLU A 8 -9.41 2.95 4.91
CA GLU A 8 -10.56 3.34 4.09
C GLU A 8 -11.81 3.32 4.97
N GLY A 9 -12.34 4.51 5.29
CA GLY A 9 -13.36 4.66 6.33
C GLY A 9 -12.82 4.20 7.70
N GLU A 10 -13.44 3.18 8.28
CA GLU A 10 -13.01 2.55 9.54
C GLU A 10 -12.21 1.25 9.31
N GLU A 11 -12.03 0.83 8.06
CA GLU A 11 -11.39 -0.43 7.72
C GLU A 11 -9.90 -0.26 7.42
N VAL A 12 -9.09 -1.19 7.96
CA VAL A 12 -7.67 -1.30 7.65
C VAL A 12 -7.50 -2.29 6.51
N ASN A 13 -7.03 -1.80 5.37
CA ASN A 13 -6.78 -2.58 4.17
C ASN A 13 -5.29 -2.84 3.99
N TYR A 14 -4.93 -3.95 3.34
CA TYR A 14 -3.55 -4.26 3.02
C TYR A 14 -3.39 -5.00 1.69
N ARG A 15 -2.26 -4.78 1.02
CA ARG A 15 -1.91 -5.47 -0.22
C ARG A 15 -0.41 -5.62 -0.38
N LEU A 16 0.00 -6.80 -0.85
CA LEU A 16 1.36 -7.03 -1.33
C LEU A 16 1.47 -6.63 -2.80
N VAL A 17 2.45 -5.79 -3.12
CA VAL A 17 2.67 -5.29 -4.48
C VAL A 17 4.15 -5.30 -4.87
N ARG A 18 4.42 -5.41 -6.17
CA ARG A 18 5.74 -5.18 -6.75
C ARG A 18 5.99 -3.68 -6.93
N LYS A 19 7.25 -3.30 -7.10
CA LYS A 19 7.65 -1.88 -7.26
C LYS A 19 6.89 -1.17 -8.39
N GLN A 20 6.61 -1.87 -9.49
CA GLN A 20 5.93 -1.32 -10.67
C GLN A 20 4.44 -1.02 -10.40
N GLU A 21 3.82 -1.77 -9.49
CA GLU A 21 2.40 -1.63 -9.15
C GLU A 21 2.18 -0.59 -8.04
N LEU A 22 3.23 -0.29 -7.27
CA LEU A 22 3.17 0.62 -6.13
C LEU A 22 2.69 2.02 -6.55
N THR A 23 3.27 2.59 -7.62
CA THR A 23 2.86 3.93 -8.08
C THR A 23 1.38 3.97 -8.41
N LYS A 24 0.87 2.96 -9.15
CA LYS A 24 -0.54 2.88 -9.54
C LYS A 24 -1.46 2.73 -8.32
N LEU A 25 -1.03 1.93 -7.33
CA LEU A 25 -1.80 1.74 -6.10
C LEU A 25 -1.83 3.03 -5.27
N MET A 26 -0.69 3.71 -5.13
CA MET A 26 -0.58 4.98 -4.40
C MET A 26 -1.47 6.09 -4.97
N THR A 27 -1.72 6.11 -6.29
CA THR A 27 -2.65 7.08 -6.90
C THR A 27 -4.11 6.78 -6.59
N ALA A 28 -4.44 5.54 -6.24
CA ALA A 28 -5.81 5.09 -5.98
C ALA A 28 -6.20 5.12 -4.50
N ILE A 29 -5.23 4.98 -3.60
CA ILE A 29 -5.47 4.94 -2.14
C ILE A 29 -5.36 6.34 -1.51
N GLY A 30 -6.11 6.55 -0.42
CA GLY A 30 -6.21 7.83 0.29
C GLY A 30 -4.93 8.28 1.01
N GLN A 31 -5.04 9.33 1.83
CA GLN A 31 -3.86 10.02 2.41
C GLN A 31 -3.16 9.28 3.56
N HIS A 32 -3.77 8.24 4.13
CA HIS A 32 -3.23 7.51 5.27
C HIS A 32 -2.72 6.13 4.84
N VAL A 33 -1.44 6.05 4.48
CA VAL A 33 -0.80 4.84 3.95
C VAL A 33 0.54 4.58 4.63
N ILE A 34 0.79 3.33 4.97
CA ILE A 34 2.09 2.80 5.36
C ILE A 34 2.61 1.92 4.23
N VAL A 35 3.80 2.23 3.71
CA VAL A 35 4.48 1.44 2.68
C VAL A 35 5.73 0.81 3.28
N GLN A 36 5.70 -0.51 3.47
CA GLN A 36 6.83 -1.26 4.01
C GLN A 36 7.54 -2.03 2.90
N LYS A 37 8.82 -1.72 2.66
CA LYS A 37 9.67 -2.54 1.80
C LYS A 37 9.98 -3.85 2.52
N LEU A 38 9.59 -4.96 1.92
CA LEU A 38 9.98 -6.29 2.38
C LEU A 38 11.38 -6.58 1.85
N ALA A 39 12.34 -6.72 2.77
CA ALA A 39 13.66 -7.24 2.48
C ALA A 39 13.56 -8.71 2.07
N SER A 40 14.47 -9.14 1.20
CA SER A 40 14.68 -10.56 0.90
C SER A 40 15.75 -11.11 1.82
#